data_AF-A0AA35YDK9-F1
#
_entry.id   AF-A0AA35YDK9-F1
#
_cell.length_a   1.000
_cell.length_b   1.000
_cell.length_c   1.000
_cell.angle_alpha   90.00
_cell.angle_beta   90.00
_cell.angle_gamma   90.00
#
_symmetry.space_group_name_H-M   'P 1'
#
loop_
_entity.id
_entity.type
_entity.pdbx_description
1 polymer ?
#
loop_
_entity_poly.entity_id
_entity_poly.type
_entity_poly.pdbx_seq_one_letter_code
_entity_poly.pdbx_strand_id
1 'polypeptide(L)'
;MKRWYLRPDDSEIFFDPKRAPAAAIFHFLTTLLLYTYLIPISLYVSIEIVKVLQTIFINNNIHMYYEEADKPAHTRTSNITEELSQINTILSDKTGTLTCNSMEFIKCSIAGTTYGRGVTEVERAMAKKTGSPLVVNGRVLDDDNDDEDDDSGLFKFFRLLAICHTAIPDVDEETGTAIPDVDEETGRVTYEAESLMKLLLL
;
A
#
# COMPACT_ATOMS: atom_id res chain seq x y z
N MET A 1 -42.00 75.67 0.97
CA MET A 1 -40.61 76.05 1.32
C MET A 1 -39.65 75.37 0.36
N LYS A 2 -39.05 76.11 -0.60
CA LYS A 2 -38.01 75.60 -1.51
C LYS A 2 -36.70 75.49 -0.72
N ARG A 3 -36.26 74.26 -0.41
CA ARG A 3 -34.96 74.00 0.23
C ARG A 3 -33.87 74.10 -0.84
N TRP A 4 -33.13 75.20 -0.84
CA TRP A 4 -32.11 75.59 -1.84
C TRP A 4 -30.89 74.67 -1.94
N TYR A 5 -30.71 73.74 -1.00
CA TYR A 5 -29.55 72.86 -0.93
C TYR A 5 -29.74 71.53 -1.69
N LEU A 6 -30.97 71.05 -1.84
CA LEU A 6 -31.24 69.96 -2.78
C LEU A 6 -31.45 70.60 -4.15
N ARG A 7 -30.46 70.53 -5.04
CA ARG A 7 -30.66 70.70 -6.49
C ARG A 7 -30.99 69.33 -7.08
N PRO A 8 -32.28 68.98 -7.33
CA PRO A 8 -32.65 67.74 -7.99
C PRO A 8 -32.39 67.82 -9.51
N ASP A 9 -32.07 69.02 -10.02
CA ASP A 9 -31.87 69.29 -11.44
C ASP A 9 -30.47 68.89 -11.93
N ASP A 10 -29.55 68.54 -11.02
CA ASP A 10 -28.18 68.09 -11.30
C ASP A 10 -27.92 66.73 -10.64
N SER A 11 -28.93 65.85 -10.66
CA SER A 11 -28.78 64.48 -10.18
C SER A 11 -27.95 63.70 -11.20
N GLU A 12 -26.78 63.20 -10.77
CA GLU A 12 -26.01 62.22 -11.55
C GLU A 12 -26.93 61.07 -12.00
N ILE A 13 -26.59 60.43 -13.12
CA ILE A 13 -27.40 59.38 -13.78
C ILE A 13 -27.87 58.27 -12.81
N PHE A 14 -27.18 58.10 -11.68
CA PHE A 14 -27.47 57.16 -10.62
C PHE A 14 -28.65 57.53 -9.69
N PHE A 15 -29.09 58.80 -9.65
CA PHE A 15 -30.11 59.28 -8.70
C PHE A 15 -31.29 60.02 -9.36
N ASP A 16 -31.47 59.94 -10.69
CA ASP A 16 -32.57 60.62 -11.39
C ASP A 16 -33.95 59.95 -11.10
N PRO A 17 -34.88 60.63 -10.41
CA PRO A 17 -36.18 60.08 -10.06
C PRO A 17 -37.11 59.91 -11.27
N LYS A 18 -36.81 60.53 -12.42
CA LYS A 18 -37.61 60.37 -13.66
C LYS A 18 -37.32 59.06 -14.39
N ARG A 19 -36.16 58.44 -14.12
CA ARG A 19 -35.73 57.14 -14.68
C ARG A 19 -35.51 56.10 -13.57
N ALA A 20 -36.41 56.05 -12.60
CA ALA A 20 -36.38 55.14 -11.46
C ALA A 20 -36.03 53.66 -11.78
N PRO A 21 -36.59 52.99 -12.81
CA PRO A 21 -36.24 51.60 -13.10
C PRO A 21 -34.79 51.45 -13.61
N ALA A 22 -34.27 52.42 -14.36
CA ALA A 22 -32.90 52.38 -14.83
C ALA A 22 -31.91 52.59 -13.66
N ALA A 23 -32.19 53.56 -12.79
CA ALA A 23 -31.40 53.79 -11.57
C ALA A 23 -31.38 52.55 -10.66
N ALA A 24 -32.52 51.88 -10.47
CA ALA A 24 -32.59 50.64 -9.69
C ALA A 24 -31.74 49.51 -10.29
N ILE A 25 -31.74 49.36 -11.63
CA ILE A 25 -30.89 48.37 -12.32
C ILE A 25 -29.40 48.71 -12.15
N PHE A 26 -29.00 49.98 -12.28
CA PHE A 26 -27.61 50.38 -12.06
C PHE A 26 -27.15 50.16 -10.62
N HIS A 27 -28.00 50.48 -9.62
CA HIS A 27 -27.71 50.20 -8.21
C HIS A 27 -27.64 48.70 -7.93
N PHE A 28 -28.52 47.91 -8.54
CA PHE A 28 -28.49 46.44 -8.45
C PHE A 28 -27.20 45.87 -9.05
N LEU A 29 -26.80 46.30 -10.25
CA LEU A 29 -25.56 45.87 -10.90
C LEU A 29 -24.31 46.30 -10.13
N THR A 30 -24.31 47.51 -9.58
CA THR A 30 -23.21 48.00 -8.73
C THR A 30 -23.10 47.19 -7.43
N THR A 31 -24.24 46.86 -6.82
CA THR A 31 -24.30 46.00 -5.63
C THR A 31 -23.89 44.56 -5.94
N LEU A 32 -24.27 44.03 -7.11
CA LEU A 32 -23.84 42.72 -7.58
C LEU A 32 -22.33 42.67 -7.79
N LEU A 33 -21.75 43.70 -8.44
CA LEU A 33 -20.31 43.85 -8.64
C LEU A 33 -19.60 43.91 -7.28
N LEU A 34 -20.16 44.64 -6.33
CA LEU A 34 -19.69 44.66 -4.95
C LEU A 34 -19.71 43.23 -4.34
N TYR A 35 -20.76 42.44 -4.50
CA TYR A 35 -20.76 41.08 -3.94
C TYR A 35 -19.82 40.08 -4.64
N THR A 36 -19.28 40.37 -5.82
CA THR A 36 -18.35 39.45 -6.50
C THR A 36 -17.05 39.20 -5.73
N TYR A 37 -16.65 40.10 -4.81
CA TYR A 37 -15.48 39.88 -3.96
C TYR A 37 -15.74 38.95 -2.77
N LEU A 38 -17.00 38.54 -2.51
CA LEU A 38 -17.31 37.64 -1.39
C LEU A 38 -16.63 36.27 -1.53
N ILE A 39 -16.47 35.80 -2.77
CA ILE A 39 -15.67 34.60 -3.08
C ILE A 39 -14.44 35.08 -3.84
N PRO A 40 -13.32 35.33 -3.15
CA PRO A 40 -12.13 35.84 -3.81
C PRO A 40 -11.55 34.76 -4.73
N ILE A 41 -11.23 35.13 -5.97
CA ILE A 41 -10.60 34.24 -6.96
C ILE A 41 -9.27 33.66 -6.41
N SER A 42 -8.60 34.39 -5.52
CA SER A 42 -7.38 33.94 -4.85
C SER A 42 -7.57 32.73 -3.94
N LEU A 43 -8.75 32.50 -3.37
CA LEU A 43 -9.02 31.34 -2.52
C LEU A 43 -8.91 30.04 -3.31
N TYR A 44 -9.46 30.01 -4.53
CA TYR A 44 -9.39 28.84 -5.41
C TYR A 44 -7.93 28.50 -5.76
N VAL A 45 -7.16 29.50 -6.19
CA VAL A 45 -5.74 29.32 -6.53
C VAL A 45 -4.91 28.90 -5.30
N SER A 46 -5.21 29.45 -4.12
CA SER A 46 -4.48 29.11 -2.89
C SER A 46 -4.70 27.66 -2.48
N ILE A 47 -5.92 27.13 -2.61
CA ILE A 47 -6.20 25.72 -2.30
C ILE A 47 -5.41 24.79 -3.25
N GLU A 48 -5.37 25.11 -4.54
CA GLU A 48 -4.59 24.32 -5.51
C GLU A 48 -3.09 24.33 -5.18
N ILE A 49 -2.53 25.48 -4.77
CA ILE A 49 -1.13 25.57 -4.34
C ILE A 49 -0.88 24.69 -3.11
N VAL A 50 -1.78 24.71 -2.12
CA VAL A 50 -1.65 23.87 -0.91
C VAL A 50 -1.64 22.39 -1.27
N LYS A 51 -2.51 21.95 -2.18
CA LYS A 51 -2.55 20.55 -2.66
C LYS A 51 -1.23 20.13 -3.30
N VAL A 52 -0.64 21.00 -4.12
CA VAL A 52 0.67 20.74 -4.75
C VAL A 52 1.77 20.65 -3.69
N LEU A 53 1.78 21.53 -2.69
CA LEU A 53 2.75 21.48 -1.61
C LEU A 53 2.63 20.19 -0.78
N GLN A 54 1.41 19.75 -0.45
CA GLN A 54 1.17 18.48 0.25
C GLN A 54 1.70 17.28 -0.55
N THR A 55 1.49 17.28 -1.85
CA THR A 55 1.97 16.25 -2.79
C THR A 55 3.51 16.16 -2.76
N ILE A 56 4.20 17.31 -2.75
CA ILE A 56 5.67 17.36 -2.64
C ILE A 56 6.14 16.78 -1.30
N PHE A 57 5.44 17.08 -0.20
CA PHE A 57 5.78 16.52 1.12
C PHE A 57 5.63 15.00 1.18
N ILE A 58 4.61 14.44 0.53
CA ILE A 58 4.42 12.98 0.46
C ILE A 58 5.57 12.33 -0.32
N ASN A 59 5.95 12.91 -1.46
CA ASN A 59 7.03 12.38 -2.30
C ASN A 59 8.40 12.42 -1.60
N ASN A 60 8.63 13.41 -0.73
CA ASN A 60 9.88 13.57 0.01
C ASN A 60 9.89 12.87 1.38
N ASN A 61 8.91 12.03 1.67
CA ASN A 61 8.79 11.36 2.97
C ASN A 61 9.68 10.11 3.05
N ILE A 62 10.66 10.13 3.96
CA ILE A 62 11.60 9.01 4.17
C ILE A 62 10.95 7.74 4.72
N HIS A 63 9.80 7.84 5.41
CA HIS A 63 9.12 6.69 5.99
C HIS A 63 8.30 5.89 4.96
N MET A 64 8.06 6.46 3.78
CA MET A 64 7.36 5.80 2.67
C MET A 64 8.31 5.45 1.52
N TYR A 65 9.61 5.39 1.80
CA TYR A 65 10.64 4.99 0.85
C TYR A 65 10.93 3.49 0.98
N TYR A 66 10.93 2.78 -0.15
CA TYR A 66 11.25 1.37 -0.21
C TYR A 66 12.68 1.16 -0.68
N GLU A 67 13.54 0.68 0.23
CA GLU A 67 14.99 0.61 0.04
C GLU A 67 15.42 -0.48 -0.95
N GLU A 68 14.82 -1.68 -0.89
CA GLU A 68 15.23 -2.83 -1.71
C GLU A 68 15.08 -2.59 -3.22
N ALA A 69 14.10 -1.77 -3.63
CA ALA A 69 13.89 -1.40 -5.03
C ALA A 69 14.15 0.09 -5.34
N ASP A 70 14.82 0.81 -4.44
CA ASP A 70 15.15 2.25 -4.57
C ASP A 70 13.97 3.08 -5.08
N LYS A 71 12.81 2.94 -4.41
CA LYS A 71 11.55 3.51 -4.90
C LYS A 71 10.87 4.37 -3.83
N PRO A 72 10.82 5.70 -4.00
CA PRO A 72 10.04 6.57 -3.13
C PRO A 72 8.55 6.48 -3.43
N ALA A 73 7.73 6.89 -2.46
CA ALA A 73 6.33 7.17 -2.69
C ALA A 73 6.20 8.23 -3.79
N HIS A 74 5.37 7.96 -4.80
CA HIS A 74 5.17 8.86 -5.92
C HIS A 74 3.68 9.10 -6.16
N THR A 75 3.23 10.31 -5.87
CA THR A 75 1.86 10.75 -6.11
C THR A 75 1.72 11.33 -7.52
N ARG A 76 0.83 10.75 -8.31
CA ARG A 76 0.58 11.19 -9.71
C ARG A 76 -0.46 12.31 -9.82
N THR A 77 -1.26 12.53 -8.78
CA THR A 77 -2.40 13.45 -8.77
C THR A 77 -2.39 14.25 -7.47
N SER A 78 -2.57 15.57 -7.55
CA SER A 78 -2.54 16.48 -6.39
C SER A 78 -3.78 16.40 -5.50
N ASN A 79 -4.91 15.96 -6.04
CA ASN A 79 -6.17 15.80 -5.28
C ASN A 79 -6.20 14.55 -4.39
N ILE A 80 -5.15 13.72 -4.41
CA ILE A 80 -5.15 12.43 -3.72
C ILE A 80 -5.27 12.57 -2.20
N THR A 81 -4.79 13.67 -1.61
CA THR A 81 -4.78 13.87 -0.16
C THR A 81 -6.17 14.04 0.43
N GLU A 82 -7.07 14.72 -0.28
CA GLU A 82 -8.46 14.92 0.14
C GLU A 82 -9.26 13.61 0.07
N GLU A 83 -9.05 12.84 -1.00
CA GLU A 83 -9.68 11.53 -1.22
C GLU A 83 -9.18 10.50 -0.21
N LEU A 84 -7.87 10.46 0.05
CA LEU A 84 -7.28 9.58 1.06
C LEU A 84 -7.80 9.87 2.46
N SER A 85 -8.11 11.14 2.78
CA SER A 85 -8.70 11.50 4.07
C SER A 85 -10.13 10.99 4.25
N GLN A 86 -10.82 10.58 3.18
CA GLN A 86 -12.23 10.21 3.20
C GLN A 86 -12.46 8.71 2.93
N ILE A 87 -11.40 7.92 2.75
CA ILE A 87 -11.53 6.50 2.43
C ILE A 87 -11.98 5.68 3.65
N ASN A 88 -13.04 4.89 3.50
CA ASN A 88 -13.56 4.01 4.56
C ASN A 88 -13.33 2.51 4.28
N THR A 89 -13.12 2.14 3.02
CA THR A 89 -12.96 0.75 2.60
C THR A 89 -11.72 0.60 1.73
N ILE A 90 -10.82 -0.29 2.13
CA ILE A 90 -9.63 -0.65 1.35
C ILE A 90 -9.91 -1.97 0.65
N LEU A 91 -9.88 -1.96 -0.68
CA LEU A 91 -9.88 -3.19 -1.48
C LEU A 91 -8.42 -3.53 -1.75
N SER A 92 -7.99 -4.69 -1.28
CA SER A 92 -6.61 -5.16 -1.47
C SER A 92 -6.62 -6.42 -2.32
N ASP A 93 -5.72 -6.46 -3.30
CA ASP A 93 -5.43 -7.70 -4.01
C ASP A 93 -4.58 -8.62 -3.12
N LYS A 94 -4.69 -9.93 -3.31
CA LYS A 94 -3.92 -10.90 -2.54
C LYS A 94 -2.48 -10.95 -3.05
N THR A 95 -2.32 -11.22 -4.34
CA THR A 95 -1.02 -11.54 -4.93
C THR A 95 -0.28 -10.26 -5.30
N GLY A 96 0.97 -10.12 -4.85
CA GLY A 96 1.78 -8.94 -5.14
C GLY A 96 1.44 -7.70 -4.31
N THR A 97 0.40 -7.75 -3.46
CA THR A 97 0.10 -6.71 -2.46
C THR A 97 0.16 -7.26 -1.04
N LEU A 98 -0.65 -8.25 -0.69
CA LEU A 98 -0.63 -8.86 0.65
C LEU A 98 0.45 -9.94 0.79
N THR A 99 0.77 -10.63 -0.30
CA THR A 99 1.78 -11.69 -0.31
C THR A 99 2.86 -11.40 -1.33
N CYS A 100 4.11 -11.52 -0.90
CA CYS A 100 5.26 -11.66 -1.80
C CYS A 100 5.11 -12.97 -2.60
N ASN A 101 5.59 -12.99 -3.85
CA ASN A 101 5.61 -14.21 -4.67
C ASN A 101 6.81 -15.12 -4.29
N SER A 102 6.94 -15.39 -2.99
CA SER A 102 7.94 -16.28 -2.41
C SER A 102 7.20 -17.20 -1.45
N MET A 103 7.52 -18.50 -1.49
CA MET A 103 6.98 -19.48 -0.56
C MET A 103 8.12 -20.01 0.31
N GLU A 104 7.84 -20.24 1.58
CA GLU A 104 8.78 -20.78 2.56
C GLU A 104 8.14 -21.93 3.33
N PHE A 105 8.92 -22.98 3.63
CA PHE A 105 8.45 -24.16 4.33
C PHE A 105 8.63 -23.95 5.82
N ILE A 106 7.52 -23.68 6.52
CA ILE A 106 7.56 -23.22 7.91
C ILE A 106 7.35 -24.38 8.91
N LYS A 107 6.31 -25.20 8.71
CA LYS A 107 5.88 -26.27 9.62
C LYS A 107 5.30 -27.45 8.83
N CYS A 108 5.50 -28.66 9.33
CA CYS A 108 4.83 -29.87 8.86
C CYS A 108 4.44 -30.80 10.01
N SER A 109 3.55 -31.74 9.76
CA SER A 109 3.15 -32.74 10.76
C SER A 109 3.40 -34.12 10.20
N ILE A 110 4.19 -34.93 10.92
CA ILE A 110 4.59 -36.29 10.51
C ILE A 110 4.23 -37.24 11.67
N ALA A 111 3.46 -38.28 11.38
CA ALA A 111 3.01 -39.29 12.36
C ALA A 111 2.36 -38.72 13.65
N GLY A 112 1.73 -37.54 13.57
CA GLY A 112 1.10 -36.87 14.73
C GLY A 112 2.04 -35.94 15.51
N THR A 113 3.32 -35.88 15.14
CA THR A 113 4.30 -34.93 15.67
C THR A 113 4.42 -33.73 14.74
N THR A 114 4.26 -32.52 15.30
CA THR A 114 4.44 -31.26 14.56
C THR A 114 5.91 -30.85 14.57
N TYR A 115 6.50 -30.74 13.39
CA TYR A 115 7.84 -30.24 13.14
C TYR A 115 7.77 -28.82 12.58
N GLY A 116 8.73 -27.99 12.94
CA GLY A 116 8.83 -26.61 12.46
C GLY A 116 9.04 -25.62 13.60
N ARG A 117 10.03 -24.76 13.42
CA ARG A 117 10.43 -23.74 14.40
C ARG A 117 10.04 -22.37 13.87
N GLY A 118 9.39 -21.57 14.71
CA GLY A 118 9.10 -20.18 14.37
C GLY A 118 7.74 -19.74 14.85
N VAL A 119 7.70 -18.54 15.42
CA VAL A 119 6.47 -17.79 15.67
C VAL A 119 6.27 -16.90 14.47
N THR A 120 5.22 -17.14 13.68
CA THR A 120 4.90 -16.24 12.56
C THR A 120 4.49 -14.87 13.11
N GLU A 121 4.67 -13.80 12.32
CA GLU A 121 4.21 -12.47 12.73
C GLU A 121 2.71 -12.47 13.08
N VAL A 122 1.94 -13.29 12.38
CA VAL A 122 0.51 -13.53 12.64
C VAL A 122 0.29 -14.16 14.01
N GLU A 123 1.03 -15.22 14.37
CA GLU A 123 0.95 -15.84 15.70
C GLU A 123 1.32 -14.84 16.81
N ARG A 124 2.34 -14.00 16.59
CA ARG A 124 2.74 -12.94 17.52
C ARG A 124 1.64 -11.88 17.69
N ALA A 125 1.04 -11.43 16.58
CA ALA A 125 -0.05 -10.45 16.60
C ALA A 125 -1.30 -11.00 17.30
N MET A 126 -1.63 -12.26 17.06
CA MET A 126 -2.78 -12.94 17.70
C MET A 126 -2.56 -13.15 19.19
N ALA A 127 -1.35 -13.53 19.61
CA ALA A 127 -1.03 -13.64 21.04
C ALA A 127 -1.09 -12.30 21.76
N LYS A 128 -0.61 -11.22 21.11
CA LYS A 128 -0.71 -9.84 21.64
C LYS A 128 -2.17 -9.40 21.82
N LYS A 129 -3.07 -9.79 20.92
CA LYS A 129 -4.50 -9.47 20.99
C LYS A 129 -5.24 -10.28 22.06
N THR A 130 -4.89 -11.55 22.22
CA THR A 130 -5.56 -12.48 23.15
C THR A 130 -4.97 -12.44 24.55
N GLY A 131 -3.79 -11.83 24.74
CA GLY A 131 -3.10 -11.75 26.03
C GLY A 131 -2.56 -13.09 26.54
N SER A 132 -2.56 -14.12 25.70
CA SER A 132 -2.03 -15.44 26.05
C SER A 132 -0.51 -15.47 25.90
N PRO A 133 0.22 -16.18 26.77
CA PRO A 133 1.66 -16.34 26.61
C PRO A 133 1.96 -17.02 25.28
N LEU A 134 2.99 -16.53 24.58
CA LEU A 134 3.52 -17.18 23.39
C LEU A 134 4.01 -18.57 23.79
N VAL A 135 3.24 -19.59 23.45
CA VAL A 135 3.69 -20.97 23.58
C VAL A 135 4.68 -21.21 22.45
N VAL A 136 5.95 -20.88 22.71
CA VAL A 136 7.07 -21.32 21.89
C VAL A 136 7.23 -22.83 22.17
N ASN A 137 6.33 -23.64 21.63
CA ASN A 137 6.53 -25.08 21.54
C ASN A 137 7.55 -25.34 20.42
N GLY A 138 8.77 -24.86 20.63
CA GLY A 138 9.93 -25.53 20.08
C GLY A 138 10.17 -26.71 21.00
N ARG A 139 9.63 -27.90 20.66
CA ARG A 139 10.33 -29.10 21.06
C ARG A 139 11.72 -28.95 20.46
N VAL A 140 12.67 -28.76 21.35
CA VAL A 140 14.06 -28.62 21.00
C VAL A 140 14.42 -29.90 20.26
N LEU A 141 15.15 -29.78 19.16
CA LEU A 141 15.97 -30.90 18.65
C LEU A 141 17.18 -31.13 19.59
N ASP A 142 16.98 -30.95 20.90
CA ASP A 142 17.92 -31.23 21.99
C ASP A 142 17.17 -32.05 23.05
N ASP A 143 16.26 -32.92 22.63
CA ASP A 143 15.89 -34.05 23.47
C ASP A 143 16.83 -35.18 23.07
N ASP A 144 17.98 -35.22 23.74
CA ASP A 144 18.86 -36.39 23.91
C ASP A 144 18.08 -37.50 24.65
N ASN A 145 16.90 -37.87 24.15
CA ASN A 145 16.19 -39.07 24.53
C ASN A 145 16.29 -40.00 23.34
N ASP A 146 17.18 -40.99 23.52
CA ASP A 146 17.35 -42.18 22.71
C ASP A 146 16.02 -42.98 22.62
N ASP A 147 15.05 -42.46 21.87
CA ASP A 147 13.95 -43.26 21.34
C ASP A 147 14.39 -43.76 19.96
N GLU A 148 15.17 -44.84 19.96
CA GLU A 148 15.30 -45.73 18.81
C GLU A 148 13.89 -46.19 18.41
N ASP A 149 13.24 -45.52 17.43
CA ASP A 149 12.21 -46.05 16.51
C ASP A 149 11.20 -44.98 16.00
N ASP A 150 11.60 -44.03 15.12
CA ASP A 150 10.71 -43.57 14.01
C ASP A 150 11.41 -42.90 12.82
N ASP A 151 12.71 -43.12 12.59
CA ASP A 151 13.42 -42.62 11.40
C ASP A 151 12.79 -43.11 10.09
N SER A 152 12.11 -44.27 10.15
CA SER A 152 11.36 -44.84 9.03
C SER A 152 10.25 -43.90 8.56
N GLY A 153 9.51 -43.27 9.48
CA GLY A 153 8.42 -42.35 9.16
C GLY A 153 8.91 -41.05 8.54
N LEU A 154 9.94 -40.45 9.13
CA LEU A 154 10.55 -39.20 8.68
C LEU A 154 11.21 -39.37 7.30
N PHE A 155 12.02 -40.42 7.14
CA PHE A 155 12.71 -40.71 5.87
C PHE A 155 11.72 -41.06 4.75
N LYS A 156 10.68 -41.85 5.03
CA LYS A 156 9.62 -42.13 4.04
C LYS A 156 8.86 -40.86 3.64
N PHE A 157 8.59 -39.97 4.58
CA PHE A 157 7.89 -38.72 4.31
C PHE A 157 8.68 -37.81 3.37
N PHE A 158 9.95 -37.52 3.68
CA PHE A 158 10.80 -36.70 2.81
C PHE A 158 11.11 -37.40 1.49
N ARG A 159 11.30 -38.72 1.48
CA ARG A 159 11.44 -39.49 0.24
C ARG A 159 10.19 -39.39 -0.65
N LEU A 160 8.99 -39.35 -0.07
CA LEU A 160 7.76 -39.17 -0.83
C LEU A 160 7.67 -37.76 -1.42
N LEU A 161 8.02 -36.72 -0.67
CA LEU A 161 8.11 -35.33 -1.16
C LEU A 161 9.12 -35.21 -2.33
N ALA A 162 10.28 -35.83 -2.16
CA ALA A 162 11.34 -35.88 -3.17
C ALA A 162 11.07 -36.83 -4.36
N ILE A 163 9.94 -37.55 -4.41
CA ILE A 163 9.57 -38.37 -5.58
C ILE A 163 8.26 -37.88 -6.20
N CYS A 164 7.33 -37.39 -5.39
CA CYS A 164 6.02 -36.94 -5.82
C CYS A 164 6.02 -35.47 -6.26
N HIS A 165 6.97 -35.09 -7.12
CA HIS A 165 7.03 -33.77 -7.74
C HIS A 165 7.37 -33.89 -9.23
N THR A 166 7.13 -32.81 -9.96
CA THR A 166 7.46 -32.69 -11.39
C THR A 166 8.43 -31.53 -11.64
N ALA A 167 9.14 -31.10 -10.60
CA ALA A 167 10.23 -30.14 -10.70
C ALA A 167 11.40 -30.74 -11.51
N ILE A 168 11.99 -29.93 -12.37
CA ILE A 168 13.08 -30.31 -13.26
C ILE A 168 14.28 -29.46 -12.86
N PRO A 169 15.48 -30.04 -12.67
CA PRO A 169 16.67 -29.25 -12.42
C PRO A 169 16.94 -28.36 -13.64
N ASP A 170 17.19 -27.09 -13.39
CA ASP A 170 17.57 -26.15 -14.43
C ASP A 170 19.01 -26.46 -14.87
N VAL A 171 19.28 -26.37 -16.17
CA VAL A 171 20.59 -26.70 -16.76
C VAL A 171 21.11 -25.43 -17.40
N ASP A 172 22.25 -24.94 -16.91
CA ASP A 172 22.84 -23.70 -17.42
C ASP A 172 23.29 -23.89 -18.89
N GLU A 173 22.97 -22.90 -19.74
CA GLU A 173 23.17 -23.01 -21.19
C GLU A 173 24.66 -22.98 -21.60
N GLU A 174 25.56 -22.56 -20.70
CA GLU A 174 26.99 -22.36 -21.00
C GLU A 174 27.83 -23.64 -20.99
N THR A 175 27.43 -24.69 -20.25
CA THR A 175 28.23 -25.93 -20.05
C THR A 175 27.66 -27.15 -20.80
N GLY A 176 26.39 -27.14 -21.20
CA GLY A 176 25.78 -28.16 -22.07
C GLY A 176 25.78 -29.59 -21.52
N THR A 177 26.09 -29.78 -20.23
CA THR A 177 26.04 -31.07 -19.55
C THR A 177 24.75 -31.16 -18.73
N ALA A 178 23.98 -32.23 -18.90
CA ALA A 178 22.78 -32.55 -18.12
C ALA A 178 23.09 -32.96 -16.66
N ILE A 179 24.16 -32.43 -16.09
CA ILE A 179 24.53 -32.54 -14.68
C ILE A 179 23.95 -31.29 -14.04
N PRO A 180 23.23 -31.38 -12.90
CA PRO A 180 22.80 -30.19 -12.19
C PRO A 180 24.04 -29.35 -11.90
N ASP A 181 24.16 -28.19 -12.54
CA ASP A 181 25.29 -27.32 -12.29
C ASP A 181 25.13 -26.80 -10.87
N VAL A 182 26.09 -27.23 -10.05
CA VAL A 182 26.27 -26.83 -8.67
C VAL A 182 26.94 -25.47 -8.78
N ASP A 183 26.20 -24.40 -8.51
CA ASP A 183 26.71 -23.02 -8.53
C ASP A 183 28.11 -22.98 -7.87
N GLU A 184 29.18 -22.75 -8.62
CA GLU A 184 30.57 -23.05 -8.17
C GLU A 184 30.98 -22.24 -6.93
N GLU A 185 30.27 -21.15 -6.64
CA GLU A 185 30.47 -20.30 -5.47
C GLU A 185 29.64 -20.71 -4.25
N THR A 186 28.48 -21.37 -4.44
CA THR A 186 27.51 -21.66 -3.35
C THR A 186 27.06 -23.11 -3.22
N GLY A 187 27.35 -23.96 -4.20
CA GLY A 187 26.95 -25.36 -4.19
C GLY A 187 25.48 -25.62 -4.57
N ARG A 188 24.75 -24.63 -5.09
CA ARG A 188 23.28 -24.68 -5.22
C ARG A 188 22.82 -25.21 -6.57
N VAL A 189 21.78 -26.04 -6.53
CA VAL A 189 21.04 -26.54 -7.71
C VAL A 189 19.74 -25.77 -7.82
N THR A 190 19.48 -25.20 -9.00
CA THR A 190 18.21 -24.53 -9.32
C THR A 190 17.22 -25.52 -9.92
N TYR A 191 15.94 -25.31 -9.65
CA TYR A 191 14.86 -26.15 -10.16
C TYR A 191 13.77 -25.28 -10.78
N GLU A 192 13.16 -25.77 -11.83
CA GLU A 192 11.98 -25.19 -12.45
C GLU A 192 10.77 -26.09 -12.21
N ALA A 193 9.62 -25.49 -11.89
CA ALA A 193 8.38 -26.22 -11.67
C ALA A 193 7.17 -25.37 -12.06
N GLU A 194 6.06 -26.04 -12.39
CA GLU A 194 4.79 -25.38 -12.71
C GLU A 194 4.17 -24.59 -11.54
N SER A 195 4.66 -24.79 -10.32
CA SER A 195 4.16 -24.12 -9.11
C SER A 195 5.27 -23.97 -8.07
N LEU A 196 5.33 -22.80 -7.43
CA LEU A 196 6.23 -22.52 -6.31
C LEU A 196 6.06 -23.51 -5.15
N MET A 197 4.86 -24.07 -4.96
CA MET A 197 4.64 -25.07 -3.91
C MET A 197 5.36 -26.38 -4.19
N LYS A 198 5.48 -26.78 -5.46
CA LYS A 198 6.24 -27.99 -5.85
C LYS A 198 7.74 -27.74 -5.67
N LEU A 199 8.20 -26.55 -6.04
CA LEU A 199 9.60 -26.14 -5.90
C LEU A 199 10.02 -26.04 -4.42
N LEU A 200 9.12 -25.56 -3.55
CA LEU A 200 9.38 -25.46 -2.12
C LEU A 200 9.54 -26.82 -1.42
N LEU A 201 8.80 -27.82 -1.88
CA LEU A 201 8.76 -29.14 -1.26
C LEU A 201 9.94 -30.04 -1.70
N LEU A 202 10.74 -29.55 -2.65
CA LEU A 202 11.93 -30.20 -3.16
C LEU A 202 13.18 -29.74 -2.39
#